data_AF-A0A2G6NUZ2-F1
#
_entry.id   AF-A0A2G6NUZ2-F1
#
_cell.length_a   1.000
_cell.length_b   1.000
_cell.length_c   1.000
_cell.angle_alpha   90.00
_cell.angle_beta   90.00
_cell.angle_gamma   90.00
#
_symmetry.space_group_name_H-M   'P 1'
#
loop_
_entity.id
_entity.type
_entity.pdbx_description
1 polymer ?
#
loop_
_entity_poly.entity_id
_entity_poly.type
_entity_poly.pdbx_seq_one_letter_code
_entity_poly.pdbx_strand_id
1 'polypeptide(L)'
;MPAIKMALVILAVAGLPPVLSAQSWESDAYDYNRAHRERRQERSDTVADGPEIKEPLFAMVLSLAEDDSLGRWTGQDFRDFAVATGRQTNLPLDALVSLERRRPRPTERKAWPGMKMDAVWEIILTQDMEPSMPYSILGYHPGTMRVTGHLRLAEANLGRVSFEVDEERHEVRDIRVFRVEEGNVALDVDGWLDALLGKKLDDAAVLAFVAGRGPRERVALAISVGRKGRPIYGEFNLREDKVQPHGRPVARGLSRSCRGLLLPGLEDATSHAWGKWMH
;
A
#
# COMPACT_ATOMS: atom_id res chain seq x y z
N MET A 1 -2.25 32.44 -5.77
CA MET A 1 -1.31 31.63 -6.58
C MET A 1 -0.13 32.53 -6.93
N PRO A 2 1.13 32.17 -6.66
CA PRO A 2 1.67 30.81 -6.58
C PRO A 2 2.36 30.47 -5.23
N ALA A 3 2.00 29.31 -4.68
CA ALA A 3 2.77 28.59 -3.65
C ALA A 3 2.79 27.07 -3.96
N ILE A 4 2.61 26.71 -5.24
CA ILE A 4 2.40 25.33 -5.72
C ILE A 4 3.39 24.94 -6.84
N LYS A 5 4.45 25.73 -7.08
CA LYS A 5 5.53 25.33 -7.99
C LYS A 5 6.88 25.78 -7.44
N MET A 6 7.81 24.82 -7.43
CA MET A 6 9.27 24.93 -7.30
C MET A 6 9.89 24.89 -5.89
N ALA A 7 10.50 23.74 -5.60
CA ALA A 7 11.89 23.59 -5.17
C ALA A 7 12.40 22.28 -5.86
N LEU A 8 12.80 22.25 -7.15
CA LEU A 8 14.09 22.62 -7.81
C LEU A 8 15.33 21.88 -7.22
N VAL A 9 16.35 21.30 -7.92
CA VAL A 9 16.76 21.06 -9.34
C VAL A 9 18.31 20.86 -9.36
N ILE A 10 18.85 20.06 -10.33
CA ILE A 10 20.27 19.99 -10.83
C ILE A 10 21.28 19.14 -9.98
N LEU A 11 22.15 18.21 -10.47
CA LEU A 11 23.07 18.14 -11.63
C LEU A 11 23.45 16.67 -12.03
N ALA A 12 24.19 16.51 -13.14
CA ALA A 12 24.34 15.30 -13.97
C ALA A 12 25.74 14.62 -13.94
N VAL A 13 25.79 13.40 -14.52
CA VAL A 13 26.94 12.63 -15.08
C VAL A 13 28.08 12.19 -14.14
N ALA A 14 28.15 10.88 -13.86
CA ALA A 14 29.38 10.08 -13.86
C ALA A 14 29.04 8.59 -14.03
N GLY A 15 29.71 7.94 -14.99
CA GLY A 15 29.31 6.64 -15.54
C GLY A 15 29.52 5.41 -14.65
N LEU A 16 28.69 4.40 -14.90
CA LEU A 16 28.90 3.00 -14.51
C LEU A 16 28.45 2.08 -15.68
N PRO A 17 29.06 0.89 -15.81
CA PRO A 17 29.23 0.16 -17.07
C PRO A 17 27.98 -0.63 -17.50
N PRO A 18 27.92 -1.10 -18.76
CA PRO A 18 26.80 -1.92 -19.22
C PRO A 18 26.88 -3.32 -18.60
N VAL A 19 25.86 -3.71 -17.85
CA VAL A 19 25.70 -5.09 -17.35
C VAL A 19 24.52 -5.74 -18.07
N LEU A 20 24.89 -6.68 -18.95
CA LEU A 20 24.25 -7.93 -19.36
C LEU A 20 22.77 -7.92 -19.77
N SER A 21 22.55 -8.44 -20.99
CA SER A 21 21.30 -8.59 -21.73
C SER A 21 20.17 -9.28 -20.95
N ALA A 22 19.09 -8.54 -20.68
CA ALA A 22 17.79 -9.00 -20.19
C ALA A 22 16.80 -9.41 -21.30
N GLN A 23 17.29 -9.65 -22.52
CA GLN A 23 16.46 -9.58 -23.74
C GLN A 23 15.46 -10.73 -23.95
N SER A 24 15.50 -11.84 -23.20
CA SER A 24 14.59 -12.98 -23.48
C SER A 24 13.41 -13.12 -22.53
N TRP A 25 13.29 -12.29 -21.48
CA TRP A 25 12.21 -12.38 -20.48
C TRP A 25 11.26 -11.17 -20.57
N GLU A 26 11.72 -10.07 -21.18
CA GLU A 26 10.95 -8.84 -21.38
C GLU A 26 9.87 -8.98 -22.46
N SER A 27 10.11 -9.80 -23.49
CA SER A 27 9.14 -10.03 -24.58
C SER A 27 7.87 -10.73 -24.09
N ASP A 28 8.01 -11.80 -23.32
CA ASP A 28 6.87 -12.61 -22.85
C ASP A 28 6.04 -11.87 -21.80
N ALA A 29 6.69 -11.10 -20.92
CA ALA A 29 6.00 -10.26 -19.94
C ALA A 29 5.28 -9.07 -20.61
N TYR A 30 5.86 -8.49 -21.67
CA TYR A 30 5.26 -7.39 -22.42
C TYR A 30 4.02 -7.85 -23.20
N ASP A 31 4.08 -8.98 -23.89
CA ASP A 31 2.94 -9.53 -24.64
C ASP A 31 1.82 -10.04 -23.72
N TYR A 32 2.17 -10.61 -22.56
CA TYR A 32 1.20 -10.97 -21.52
C TYR A 32 0.42 -9.73 -21.04
N ASN A 33 1.13 -8.63 -20.77
CA ASN A 33 0.52 -7.37 -20.34
C ASN A 33 -0.39 -6.76 -21.42
N ARG A 34 -0.04 -6.87 -22.72
CA ARG A 34 -0.88 -6.38 -23.82
C ARG A 34 -2.20 -7.17 -23.95
N ALA A 35 -2.13 -8.51 -23.97
CA ALA A 35 -3.34 -9.34 -24.06
C ALA A 35 -4.25 -9.20 -22.83
N HIS A 36 -3.69 -8.85 -21.67
CA HIS A 36 -4.46 -8.53 -20.47
C HIS A 36 -5.15 -7.16 -20.55
N ARG A 37 -4.53 -6.16 -21.19
CA ARG A 37 -5.16 -4.84 -21.44
C ARG A 37 -6.43 -4.99 -22.28
N GLU A 38 -6.41 -5.88 -23.28
CA GLU A 38 -7.57 -6.14 -24.15
C GLU A 38 -8.72 -6.83 -23.38
N ARG A 39 -8.44 -7.84 -22.54
CA ARG A 39 -9.46 -8.47 -21.68
C ARG A 39 -10.00 -7.54 -20.61
N ARG A 40 -9.20 -6.57 -20.13
CA ARG A 40 -9.63 -5.54 -19.18
C ARG A 40 -10.65 -4.59 -19.81
N GLN A 41 -10.47 -4.25 -21.09
CA GLN A 41 -11.44 -3.44 -21.84
C GLN A 41 -12.81 -4.13 -21.91
N GLU A 42 -12.85 -5.45 -22.09
CA GLU A 42 -14.10 -6.24 -22.15
C GLU A 42 -14.74 -6.46 -20.77
N ARG A 43 -13.95 -6.50 -19.69
CA ARG A 43 -14.43 -6.69 -18.31
C ARG A 43 -14.82 -5.39 -17.60
N SER A 44 -14.46 -4.25 -18.19
CA SER A 44 -14.78 -2.89 -17.74
C SER A 44 -16.29 -2.66 -17.57
N ASP A 45 -17.13 -3.46 -18.22
CA ASP A 45 -18.59 -3.33 -18.13
C ASP A 45 -19.20 -3.95 -16.86
N THR A 46 -18.42 -4.67 -16.04
CA THR A 46 -18.98 -5.31 -14.83
C THR A 46 -18.20 -5.18 -13.53
N VAL A 47 -16.86 -5.09 -13.49
CA VAL A 47 -16.14 -4.98 -12.20
C VAL A 47 -14.75 -4.34 -12.38
N ALA A 48 -14.45 -3.34 -11.52
CA ALA A 48 -13.11 -2.86 -11.12
C ALA A 48 -12.52 -1.53 -11.66
N ASP A 49 -13.27 -0.67 -12.36
CA ASP A 49 -12.86 0.74 -12.62
C ASP A 49 -13.88 1.77 -12.08
N GLY A 50 -14.54 1.45 -10.96
CA GLY A 50 -15.52 2.35 -10.35
C GLY A 50 -14.92 3.69 -9.89
N PRO A 51 -15.75 4.74 -9.74
CA PRO A 51 -15.39 6.05 -9.15
C PRO A 51 -15.04 5.98 -7.64
N GLU A 52 -14.71 4.80 -7.13
CA GLU A 52 -14.52 4.52 -5.71
C GLU A 52 -13.10 4.73 -5.22
N ILE A 53 -12.12 4.77 -6.12
CA ILE A 53 -10.70 4.97 -5.79
C ILE A 53 -10.19 6.16 -6.59
N LYS A 54 -9.92 7.27 -5.91
CA LYS A 54 -9.47 8.51 -6.53
C LYS A 54 -8.01 8.42 -6.97
N GLU A 55 -7.13 7.84 -6.16
CA GLU A 55 -5.71 7.68 -6.48
C GLU A 55 -5.48 6.53 -7.48
N PRO A 56 -5.04 6.81 -8.72
CA PRO A 56 -4.90 5.80 -9.78
C PRO A 56 -3.89 4.70 -9.45
N LEU A 57 -2.82 4.96 -8.70
CA LEU A 57 -1.86 3.91 -8.32
C LEU A 57 -2.53 2.85 -7.44
N PHE A 58 -3.31 3.28 -6.44
CA PHE A 58 -4.05 2.36 -5.58
C PHE A 58 -5.10 1.57 -6.34
N ALA A 59 -5.78 2.23 -7.29
CA ALA A 59 -6.71 1.56 -8.17
C ALA A 59 -5.99 0.45 -8.95
N MET A 60 -4.85 0.76 -9.57
CA MET A 60 -4.07 -0.21 -10.34
C MET A 60 -3.59 -1.37 -9.48
N VAL A 61 -2.96 -1.13 -8.31
CA VAL A 61 -2.47 -2.19 -7.43
C VAL A 61 -3.59 -3.13 -6.98
N LEU A 62 -4.75 -2.59 -6.62
CA LEU A 62 -5.90 -3.40 -6.23
C LEU A 62 -6.48 -4.18 -7.41
N SER A 63 -6.57 -3.59 -8.62
CA SER A 63 -6.97 -4.33 -9.82
C SER A 63 -6.01 -5.49 -10.11
N LEU A 64 -4.70 -5.27 -10.01
CA LEU A 64 -3.70 -6.32 -10.23
C LEU A 64 -3.87 -7.49 -9.25
N ALA A 65 -4.14 -7.21 -7.98
CA ALA A 65 -4.41 -8.24 -6.97
C ALA A 65 -5.73 -8.98 -7.22
N GLU A 66 -6.78 -8.25 -7.61
CA GLU A 66 -8.12 -8.79 -7.88
C GLU A 66 -8.14 -9.69 -9.11
N ASP A 67 -7.47 -9.29 -10.18
CA ASP A 67 -7.32 -10.05 -11.42
C ASP A 67 -6.23 -11.13 -11.33
N ASP A 68 -5.58 -11.25 -10.17
CA ASP A 68 -4.45 -12.14 -9.94
C ASP A 68 -3.32 -11.99 -10.99
N SER A 69 -3.14 -10.77 -11.48
CA SER A 69 -2.13 -10.42 -12.48
C SER A 69 -0.74 -10.54 -11.85
N LEU A 70 0.18 -11.22 -12.52
CA LEU A 70 1.58 -11.34 -12.10
C LEU A 70 2.46 -10.59 -13.11
N GLY A 71 3.59 -10.07 -12.66
CA GLY A 71 4.50 -9.33 -13.54
C GLY A 71 5.24 -8.22 -12.81
N ARG A 72 5.88 -7.37 -13.61
CA ARG A 72 6.64 -6.20 -13.17
C ARG A 72 6.12 -4.97 -13.87
N TRP A 73 5.97 -3.89 -13.12
CA TRP A 73 5.49 -2.58 -13.57
C TRP A 73 6.45 -1.49 -13.10
N THR A 74 6.63 -0.47 -13.91
CA THR A 74 7.51 0.68 -13.67
C THR A 74 6.69 1.92 -13.38
N GLY A 75 7.33 3.01 -12.91
CA GLY A 75 6.67 4.31 -12.79
C GLY A 75 6.00 4.79 -14.08
N GLN A 76 6.50 4.39 -15.25
CA GLN A 76 5.86 4.71 -16.53
C GLN A 76 4.54 3.97 -16.74
N ASP A 77 4.45 2.69 -16.38
CA ASP A 77 3.20 1.92 -16.50
C ASP A 77 2.08 2.54 -15.66
N PHE A 78 2.41 3.04 -14.45
CA PHE A 78 1.45 3.74 -13.60
C PHE A 78 1.05 5.11 -14.16
N ARG A 79 1.97 5.84 -14.80
CA ARG A 79 1.65 7.10 -15.50
C ARG A 79 0.71 6.84 -16.66
N ASP A 80 0.99 5.84 -17.48
CA ASP A 80 0.15 5.46 -18.61
C ASP A 80 -1.26 5.07 -18.13
N PHE A 81 -1.35 4.33 -17.03
CA PHE A 81 -2.63 3.98 -16.39
C PHE A 81 -3.40 5.23 -15.89
N ALA A 82 -2.71 6.16 -15.23
CA ALA A 82 -3.32 7.41 -14.76
C ALA A 82 -3.85 8.25 -15.94
N VAL A 83 -3.07 8.38 -17.02
CA VAL A 83 -3.47 9.08 -18.25
C VAL A 83 -4.67 8.38 -18.91
N ALA A 84 -4.64 7.06 -19.05
CA ALA A 84 -5.72 6.28 -19.66
C ALA A 84 -7.05 6.41 -18.88
N THR A 85 -6.98 6.56 -17.57
CA THR A 85 -8.16 6.76 -16.71
C THR A 85 -8.57 8.23 -16.54
N GLY A 86 -7.82 9.17 -17.14
CA GLY A 86 -8.05 10.61 -17.01
C GLY A 86 -7.84 11.13 -15.57
N ARG A 87 -7.07 10.42 -14.75
CA ARG A 87 -6.82 10.75 -13.33
C ARG A 87 -5.40 11.29 -13.15
N GLN A 88 -5.23 12.15 -12.16
CA GLN A 88 -3.90 12.59 -11.72
C GLN A 88 -3.51 11.79 -10.48
N THR A 89 -2.23 11.45 -10.38
CA THR A 89 -1.65 10.82 -9.18
C THR A 89 -0.97 11.88 -8.33
N ASN A 90 -1.10 11.76 -7.02
CA ASN A 90 -0.35 12.56 -6.07
C ASN A 90 0.95 11.87 -5.62
N LEU A 91 1.19 10.64 -6.09
CA LEU A 91 2.34 9.85 -5.67
C LEU A 91 3.57 10.14 -6.55
N PRO A 92 4.77 10.09 -5.96
CA PRO A 92 6.02 10.41 -6.66
C PRO A 92 6.47 9.26 -7.57
N LEU A 93 5.79 9.06 -8.70
CA LEU A 93 6.07 7.95 -9.62
C LEU A 93 7.49 7.95 -10.19
N ASP A 94 8.18 9.09 -10.19
CA ASP A 94 9.59 9.19 -10.61
C ASP A 94 10.55 8.48 -9.65
N ALA A 95 10.15 8.31 -8.39
CA ALA A 95 10.91 7.53 -7.43
C ALA A 95 10.65 6.02 -7.56
N LEU A 96 9.57 5.60 -8.24
CA LEU A 96 9.24 4.18 -8.40
C LEU A 96 10.06 3.56 -9.55
N VAL A 97 11.08 2.79 -9.18
CA VAL A 97 11.89 2.00 -10.12
C VAL A 97 11.07 0.84 -10.66
N SER A 98 10.53 0.02 -9.74
CA SER A 98 9.63 -1.06 -10.13
C SER A 98 8.76 -1.55 -8.99
N LEU A 99 7.60 -2.10 -9.36
CA LEU A 99 6.73 -2.89 -8.52
C LEU A 99 6.56 -4.25 -9.22
N GLU A 100 6.93 -5.33 -8.55
CA GLU A 100 6.79 -6.70 -9.04
C GLU A 100 5.80 -7.46 -8.16
N ARG A 101 4.92 -8.25 -8.76
CA ARG A 101 4.07 -9.23 -8.09
C ARG A 101 4.33 -10.61 -8.67
N ARG A 102 4.74 -11.55 -7.82
CA ARG A 102 5.07 -12.92 -8.20
C ARG A 102 4.49 -13.95 -7.24
N ARG A 103 4.49 -15.22 -7.63
CA ARG A 103 4.14 -16.31 -6.70
C ARG A 103 5.20 -16.47 -5.61
N PRO A 104 4.79 -16.89 -4.39
CA PRO A 104 5.74 -17.14 -3.33
C PRO A 104 6.49 -18.45 -3.58
N ARG A 105 7.80 -18.40 -3.35
CA ARG A 105 8.72 -19.54 -3.35
C ARG A 105 8.39 -20.47 -2.17
N PRO A 106 8.74 -21.76 -2.22
CA PRO A 106 8.45 -22.70 -1.13
C PRO A 106 8.99 -22.28 0.25
N THR A 107 10.15 -21.61 0.29
CA THR A 107 10.74 -21.08 1.53
C THR A 107 9.94 -19.93 2.12
N GLU A 108 9.40 -19.05 1.28
CA GLU A 108 8.64 -17.86 1.67
C GLU A 108 7.28 -18.24 2.25
N ARG A 109 6.64 -19.30 1.72
CA ARG A 109 5.35 -19.80 2.23
C ARG A 109 5.41 -20.27 3.68
N LYS A 110 6.58 -20.70 4.16
CA LYS A 110 6.77 -21.17 5.54
C LYS A 110 6.87 -20.02 6.55
N ALA A 111 7.11 -18.78 6.09
CA ALA A 111 7.27 -17.61 6.94
C ALA A 111 5.95 -17.03 7.46
N TRP A 112 4.79 -17.59 7.05
CA TRP A 112 3.48 -17.12 7.50
C TRP A 112 2.67 -18.26 8.13
N PRO A 113 2.89 -18.57 9.43
CA PRO A 113 2.15 -19.61 10.11
C PRO A 113 0.65 -19.30 10.12
N GLY A 114 -0.18 -20.26 9.72
CA GLY A 114 -1.64 -20.13 9.77
C GLY A 114 -2.28 -19.38 8.60
N MET A 115 -1.52 -18.88 7.62
CA MET A 115 -2.05 -18.25 6.42
C MET A 115 -1.37 -18.74 5.15
N LYS A 116 -2.16 -18.88 4.08
CA LYS A 116 -1.63 -19.15 2.75
C LYS A 116 -1.19 -17.84 2.12
N MET A 117 0.11 -17.71 1.86
CA MET A 117 0.65 -16.63 1.03
C MET A 117 0.28 -16.91 -0.44
N ASP A 118 -0.40 -15.96 -1.09
CA ASP A 118 -0.85 -16.07 -2.48
C ASP A 118 0.12 -15.40 -3.46
N ALA A 119 0.77 -14.32 -3.04
CA ALA A 119 1.78 -13.59 -3.80
C ALA A 119 2.81 -12.91 -2.90
N VAL A 120 3.94 -12.53 -3.50
CA VAL A 120 4.93 -11.61 -2.94
C VAL A 120 4.96 -10.38 -3.83
N TRP A 121 4.97 -9.22 -3.19
CA TRP A 121 5.18 -7.93 -3.84
C TRP A 121 6.56 -7.40 -3.48
N GLU A 122 7.26 -6.87 -4.48
CA GLU A 122 8.56 -6.24 -4.32
C GLU A 122 8.49 -4.84 -4.93
N ILE A 123 8.69 -3.83 -4.10
CA ILE A 123 8.60 -2.42 -4.47
C ILE A 123 10.00 -1.84 -4.28
N ILE A 124 10.56 -1.37 -5.39
CA ILE A 124 11.88 -0.74 -5.46
C ILE A 124 11.69 0.72 -5.80
N LEU A 125 12.17 1.57 -4.90
CA LEU A 125 12.28 3.00 -5.08
C LEU A 125 13.73 3.38 -5.34
N THR A 126 13.96 4.57 -5.87
CA THR A 126 15.31 5.08 -6.15
C THR A 126 16.16 5.26 -4.89
N GLN A 127 15.51 5.52 -3.75
CA GLN A 127 16.11 5.72 -2.45
C GLN A 127 15.03 5.63 -1.35
N ASP A 128 15.46 5.69 -0.09
CA ASP A 128 14.54 5.94 1.02
C ASP A 128 13.82 7.28 0.84
N MET A 129 12.55 7.32 1.19
CA MET A 129 11.64 8.42 0.90
C MET A 129 11.00 8.95 2.17
N GLU A 130 10.97 10.27 2.32
CA GLU A 130 10.24 10.96 3.40
C GLU A 130 9.24 11.98 2.85
N PRO A 131 8.28 11.58 1.98
CA PRO A 131 7.28 12.50 1.47
C PRO A 131 6.41 13.05 2.59
N SER A 132 5.89 14.26 2.39
CA SER A 132 4.74 14.73 3.15
C SER A 132 3.59 13.73 3.00
N MET A 133 2.84 13.51 4.08
CA MET A 133 1.69 12.61 4.06
C MET A 133 0.73 13.00 2.91
N PRO A 134 0.49 12.11 1.93
CA PRO A 134 -0.32 12.44 0.76
C PRO A 134 -1.80 12.64 1.11
N TYR A 135 -2.22 12.16 2.29
CA TYR A 135 -3.57 12.27 2.79
C TYR A 135 -3.71 13.39 3.81
N SER A 136 -4.82 14.12 3.70
CA SER A 136 -5.26 14.96 4.81
C SER A 136 -5.81 14.10 5.94
N ILE A 137 -5.32 14.32 7.16
CA ILE A 137 -5.92 13.82 8.39
C ILE A 137 -6.67 15.00 9.01
N LEU A 138 -7.99 14.86 9.19
CA LEU A 138 -8.84 15.88 9.83
C LEU A 138 -8.73 17.29 9.20
N GLY A 139 -8.43 17.39 7.90
CA GLY A 139 -8.36 18.66 7.17
C GLY A 139 -6.98 19.31 7.12
N TYR A 140 -5.93 18.68 7.68
CA TYR A 140 -4.55 19.15 7.60
C TYR A 140 -3.59 18.03 7.14
N HIS A 141 -2.39 18.37 6.67
CA HIS A 141 -1.33 17.41 6.31
C HIS A 141 -0.41 17.28 7.53
N PRO A 142 -0.53 16.20 8.31
CA PRO A 142 -0.11 16.19 9.71
C PRO A 142 1.35 15.78 9.95
N GLY A 143 2.15 15.58 8.90
CA GLY A 143 3.53 15.12 9.06
C GLY A 143 4.08 14.41 7.83
N THR A 144 5.06 13.55 8.07
CA THR A 144 5.81 12.84 7.01
C THR A 144 5.52 11.35 7.03
N MET A 145 5.53 10.76 5.85
CA MET A 145 5.52 9.31 5.70
C MET A 145 6.93 8.89 5.32
N ARG A 146 7.50 7.94 6.03
CA ARG A 146 8.82 7.37 5.69
C ARG A 146 8.65 6.00 5.08
N VAL A 147 9.32 5.76 3.95
CA VAL A 147 9.28 4.51 3.20
C VAL A 147 10.69 4.13 2.80
N THR A 148 11.10 2.90 3.10
CA THR A 148 12.41 2.39 2.66
C THR A 148 12.45 2.16 1.15
N GLY A 149 13.61 2.34 0.54
CA GLY A 149 13.84 2.20 -0.89
C GLY A 149 13.60 0.79 -1.42
N HIS A 150 13.65 -0.21 -0.55
CA HIS A 150 13.19 -1.57 -0.84
C HIS A 150 12.10 -1.95 0.16
N LEU A 151 10.93 -2.30 -0.35
CA LEU A 151 9.80 -2.75 0.44
C LEU A 151 9.28 -4.07 -0.14
N ARG A 152 9.13 -5.07 0.72
CA ARG A 152 8.64 -6.39 0.33
C ARG A 152 7.39 -6.75 1.13
N LEU A 153 6.33 -7.12 0.42
CA LEU A 153 5.04 -7.46 1.02
C LEU A 153 4.65 -8.90 0.74
N ALA A 154 4.08 -9.58 1.73
CA ALA A 154 3.37 -10.84 1.55
C ALA A 154 1.88 -10.57 1.34
N GLU A 155 1.33 -11.09 0.25
CA GLU A 155 -0.11 -11.03 -0.02
C GLU A 155 -0.80 -12.33 0.44
N ALA A 156 -1.94 -12.17 1.11
CA ALA A 156 -2.89 -13.26 1.33
C ALA A 156 -4.32 -12.82 1.02
N ASN A 157 -5.09 -13.74 0.44
CA ASN A 157 -6.52 -13.60 0.23
C ASN A 157 -7.29 -14.30 1.36
N LEU A 158 -7.96 -13.51 2.19
CA LEU A 158 -8.82 -14.03 3.27
C LEU A 158 -10.24 -14.34 2.79
N GLY A 159 -10.56 -14.02 1.53
CA GLY A 159 -11.89 -14.22 0.98
C GLY A 159 -12.92 -13.32 1.67
N ARG A 160 -13.71 -13.90 2.56
CA ARG A 160 -14.83 -13.23 3.22
C ARG A 160 -14.72 -13.34 4.73
N VAL A 161 -15.01 -12.23 5.42
CA VAL A 161 -15.16 -12.20 6.87
C VAL A 161 -16.48 -11.52 7.22
N SER A 162 -17.18 -12.08 8.21
CA SER A 162 -18.31 -11.43 8.87
C SER A 162 -17.96 -11.15 10.33
N PHE A 163 -18.38 -9.99 10.84
CA PHE A 163 -18.16 -9.59 12.23
C PHE A 163 -19.30 -8.68 12.71
N GLU A 164 -19.40 -8.50 14.02
CA GLU A 164 -20.37 -7.60 14.65
C GLU A 164 -19.66 -6.39 15.26
N VAL A 165 -20.19 -5.20 15.01
CA VAL A 165 -19.69 -3.93 15.57
C VAL A 165 -20.89 -3.07 15.92
N ASP A 166 -20.96 -2.59 17.17
CA ASP A 166 -22.07 -1.77 17.68
C ASP A 166 -23.45 -2.41 17.40
N GLU A 167 -23.57 -3.72 17.64
CA GLU A 167 -24.78 -4.54 17.42
C GLU A 167 -25.20 -4.68 15.94
N GLU A 168 -24.40 -4.16 14.99
CA GLU A 168 -24.62 -4.34 13.55
C GLU A 168 -23.70 -5.42 12.97
N ARG A 169 -24.30 -6.36 12.22
CA ARG A 169 -23.54 -7.37 11.48
C ARG A 169 -23.03 -6.78 10.17
N HIS A 170 -21.71 -6.86 9.98
CA HIS A 170 -21.06 -6.46 8.74
C HIS A 170 -20.43 -7.67 8.04
N GLU A 171 -20.32 -7.57 6.72
CA GLU A 171 -19.59 -8.52 5.87
C GLU A 171 -18.63 -7.74 4.96
N VAL A 172 -17.39 -8.22 4.87
CA VAL A 172 -16.41 -7.75 3.89
C VAL A 172 -15.98 -8.94 3.04
N ARG A 173 -15.97 -8.76 1.73
CA ARG A 173 -15.59 -9.75 0.72
C ARG A 173 -14.28 -9.37 0.03
N ASP A 174 -13.71 -10.31 -0.71
CA ASP A 174 -12.49 -10.15 -1.50
C ASP A 174 -11.33 -9.54 -0.67
N ILE A 175 -11.20 -9.96 0.59
CA ILE A 175 -10.24 -9.36 1.52
C ILE A 175 -8.82 -9.76 1.13
N ARG A 176 -8.00 -8.76 0.82
CA ARG A 176 -6.55 -8.87 0.59
C ARG A 176 -5.80 -8.26 1.76
N VAL A 177 -4.79 -8.96 2.23
CA VAL A 177 -3.86 -8.50 3.25
C VAL A 177 -2.47 -8.44 2.64
N PHE A 178 -1.81 -7.29 2.77
CA PHE A 178 -0.44 -7.04 2.31
C PHE A 178 0.42 -6.76 3.54
N ARG A 179 1.05 -7.80 4.09
CA ARG A 179 1.92 -7.71 5.28
C ARG A 179 3.31 -7.26 4.87
N VAL A 180 3.93 -6.35 5.61
CA VAL A 180 5.32 -5.93 5.40
C VAL A 180 6.26 -7.02 5.91
N GLU A 181 7.07 -7.61 5.02
CA GLU A 181 8.08 -8.63 5.35
C GLU A 181 9.48 -8.04 5.45
N GLU A 182 9.79 -7.06 4.60
CA GLU A 182 11.09 -6.40 4.53
C GLU A 182 10.87 -4.93 4.18
N GLY A 183 11.75 -4.07 4.71
CA GLY A 183 11.59 -2.62 4.62
C GLY A 183 10.69 -2.07 5.71
N ASN A 184 10.40 -0.78 5.66
CA ASN A 184 9.54 -0.08 6.61
C ASN A 184 8.66 0.93 5.89
N VAL A 185 7.42 1.02 6.35
CA VAL A 185 6.53 2.16 6.08
C VAL A 185 6.05 2.67 7.41
N ALA A 186 6.07 3.98 7.59
CA ALA A 186 5.61 4.55 8.85
C ALA A 186 5.25 6.01 8.72
N LEU A 187 4.54 6.46 9.74
CA LEU A 187 3.91 7.76 9.80
C LEU A 187 4.51 8.49 11.00
N ASP A 188 5.19 9.59 10.70
CA ASP A 188 5.73 10.55 11.66
C ASP A 188 4.74 11.72 11.71
N VAL A 189 4.08 11.88 12.86
CA VAL A 189 3.06 12.91 13.05
C VAL A 189 3.69 14.10 13.76
N ASP A 190 3.62 15.27 13.14
CA ASP A 190 4.34 16.46 13.59
C ASP A 190 4.05 16.83 15.06
N GLY A 191 5.11 17.15 15.80
CA GLY A 191 5.04 17.39 17.26
C GLY A 191 4.11 18.52 17.72
N TRP A 192 3.76 19.49 16.86
CA TRP A 192 2.81 20.57 17.22
C TRP A 192 1.38 20.04 17.35
N LEU A 193 1.02 19.03 16.55
CA LEU A 193 -0.24 18.31 16.67
C LEU A 193 -0.31 17.47 17.92
N ASP A 194 0.83 16.90 18.28
CA ASP A 194 1.00 16.16 19.51
C ASP A 194 0.84 17.06 20.75
N ALA A 195 1.22 18.33 20.63
CA ALA A 195 0.96 19.36 21.65
C ALA A 195 -0.54 19.74 21.75
N LEU A 196 -1.27 19.77 20.63
CA LEU A 196 -2.70 20.12 20.60
C LEU A 196 -3.64 18.95 20.95
N LEU A 197 -3.33 17.74 20.51
CA LEU A 197 -4.15 16.54 20.71
C LEU A 197 -3.71 15.73 21.93
N GLY A 198 -2.68 16.21 22.63
CA GLY A 198 -2.20 15.71 23.91
C GLY A 198 -1.56 14.34 23.81
N LYS A 199 -0.32 14.25 23.30
CA LYS A 199 0.55 13.04 23.27
C LYS A 199 -0.16 11.76 22.81
N LYS A 200 -1.20 11.87 22.00
CA LYS A 200 -2.06 10.75 21.60
C LYS A 200 -1.78 10.28 20.18
N LEU A 201 -1.05 11.06 19.38
CA LEU A 201 -0.64 10.70 18.04
C LEU A 201 0.81 10.23 18.11
N ASP A 202 0.98 8.99 18.57
CA ASP A 202 2.27 8.31 18.51
C ASP A 202 2.63 8.01 17.06
N ASP A 203 3.91 8.20 16.70
CA ASP A 203 4.50 7.63 15.50
C ASP A 203 4.10 6.17 15.35
N ALA A 204 3.81 5.76 14.12
CA ALA A 204 3.26 4.45 13.84
C ALA A 204 4.04 3.75 12.73
N ALA A 205 4.56 2.55 13.04
CA ALA A 205 5.12 1.65 12.05
C ALA A 205 4.00 0.80 11.43
N VAL A 206 3.84 0.84 10.11
CA VAL A 206 2.83 0.06 9.40
C VAL A 206 3.30 -1.39 9.29
N LEU A 207 2.39 -2.30 9.64
CA LEU A 207 2.63 -3.75 9.64
C LEU A 207 1.96 -4.42 8.46
N ALA A 208 0.78 -3.95 8.10
CA ALA A 208 0.04 -4.46 6.95
C ALA A 208 -0.94 -3.44 6.42
N PHE A 209 -1.24 -3.58 5.13
CA PHE A 209 -2.40 -2.96 4.50
C PHE A 209 -3.48 -4.02 4.29
N VAL A 210 -4.73 -3.66 4.48
CA VAL A 210 -5.87 -4.54 4.25
C VAL A 210 -6.85 -3.81 3.34
N ALA A 211 -7.30 -4.49 2.28
CA ALA A 211 -8.33 -3.98 1.39
C ALA A 211 -9.42 -5.05 1.17
N GLY A 212 -10.65 -4.62 0.98
CA GLY A 212 -11.77 -5.51 0.69
C GLY A 212 -13.01 -4.74 0.24
N ARG A 213 -14.09 -5.47 -0.05
CA ARG A 213 -15.36 -4.92 -0.50
C ARG A 213 -16.41 -5.03 0.61
N GLY A 214 -16.78 -3.89 1.17
CA GLY A 214 -17.93 -3.79 2.07
C GLY A 214 -19.25 -3.73 1.28
N PRO A 215 -20.40 -3.64 1.98
CA PRO A 215 -21.71 -3.65 1.34
C PRO A 215 -21.98 -2.45 0.42
N ARG A 216 -21.40 -1.28 0.76
CA ARG A 216 -21.65 -0.01 0.06
C ARG A 216 -20.45 0.53 -0.68
N GLU A 217 -19.25 0.17 -0.23
CA GLU A 217 -17.99 0.71 -0.77
C GLU A 217 -16.81 -0.18 -0.35
N ARG A 218 -15.68 0.03 -1.01
CA ARG A 218 -14.40 -0.54 -0.61
C ARG A 218 -14.02 -0.09 0.78
N VAL A 219 -13.37 -1.00 1.50
CA VAL A 219 -12.75 -0.74 2.80
C VAL A 219 -11.27 -0.97 2.63
N ALA A 220 -10.45 0.05 2.93
CA ALA A 220 -9.01 -0.08 2.95
C ALA A 220 -8.48 0.49 4.27
N LEU A 221 -7.51 -0.18 4.89
CA LEU A 221 -6.93 0.28 6.15
C LEU A 221 -5.45 -0.11 6.25
N ALA A 222 -4.70 0.66 7.02
CA ALA A 222 -3.40 0.26 7.52
C ALA A 222 -3.57 -0.28 8.94
N ILE A 223 -2.86 -1.35 9.25
CA ILE A 223 -2.65 -1.86 10.61
C ILE A 223 -1.22 -1.52 10.98
N SER A 224 -1.07 -0.80 12.07
CA SER A 224 0.20 -0.25 12.51
C SER A 224 0.43 -0.51 13.99
N VAL A 225 1.63 -0.22 14.46
CA VAL A 225 2.00 -0.29 15.87
C VAL A 225 2.69 1.00 16.29
N GLY A 226 2.24 1.57 17.41
CA GLY A 226 2.87 2.75 17.99
C GLY A 226 4.15 2.43 18.75
N ARG A 227 4.90 3.45 19.18
CA ARG A 227 6.16 3.32 19.93
C ARG A 227 6.08 2.38 21.15
N LYS A 228 4.92 2.30 21.82
CA LYS A 228 4.69 1.43 23.00
C LYS A 228 4.13 0.05 22.66
N GLY A 229 4.22 -0.40 21.41
CA GLY A 229 3.63 -1.67 20.98
C GLY A 229 2.10 -1.63 20.86
N ARG A 230 1.46 -0.46 21.06
CA ARG A 230 0.00 -0.34 20.98
C ARG A 230 -0.46 -0.53 19.54
N PRO A 231 -1.43 -1.42 19.26
CA PRO A 231 -1.97 -1.59 17.92
C PRO A 231 -2.82 -0.37 17.53
N ILE A 232 -2.50 0.19 16.37
CA ILE A 232 -3.16 1.33 15.75
C ILE A 232 -3.74 0.86 14.41
N TYR A 233 -4.81 1.49 13.95
CA TYR A 233 -5.28 1.34 12.58
C TYR A 233 -5.75 2.69 12.06
N GLY A 234 -5.64 2.89 10.75
CA GLY A 234 -6.21 4.04 10.06
C GLY A 234 -6.93 3.55 8.82
N GLU A 235 -8.17 4.01 8.61
CA GLU A 235 -8.90 3.70 7.39
C GLU A 235 -8.54 4.69 6.28
N PHE A 236 -8.28 4.19 5.08
CA PHE A 236 -8.17 4.99 3.86
C PHE A 236 -9.56 5.09 3.21
N ASN A 237 -10.14 6.28 3.22
CA ASN A 237 -11.26 6.60 2.35
C ASN A 237 -10.71 6.81 0.93
N LEU A 238 -10.73 5.73 0.13
CA LEU A 238 -10.20 5.70 -1.22
C LEU A 238 -10.90 6.66 -2.19
N ARG A 239 -12.18 6.97 -1.92
CA ARG A 239 -12.98 7.87 -2.77
C ARG A 239 -12.60 9.32 -2.55
N GLU A 240 -12.40 9.70 -1.30
CA GLU A 240 -12.06 11.08 -0.93
C GLU A 240 -10.56 11.36 -0.93
N ASP A 241 -9.73 10.30 -0.99
CA ASP A 241 -8.28 10.41 -0.84
C ASP A 241 -7.94 10.98 0.54
N LYS A 242 -8.46 10.35 1.62
CA LYS A 242 -8.28 10.79 3.02
C LYS A 242 -8.04 9.62 3.97
N VAL A 243 -7.32 9.87 5.06
CA VAL A 243 -7.17 8.93 6.17
C VAL A 243 -8.08 9.32 7.33
N GLN A 244 -8.85 8.34 7.82
CA GLN A 244 -9.71 8.46 8.99
C GLN A 244 -9.08 7.70 10.17
N PRO A 245 -8.53 8.38 11.19
CA PRO A 245 -7.82 7.74 12.31
C PRO A 245 -8.65 6.75 13.14
N HIS A 246 -9.96 6.89 13.16
CA HIS A 246 -10.87 5.96 13.83
C HIS A 246 -11.67 5.10 12.86
N GLY A 247 -11.61 5.44 11.57
CA GLY A 247 -12.40 4.83 10.51
C GLY A 247 -13.90 4.73 10.81
N ARG A 248 -14.59 4.06 9.93
CA ARG A 248 -15.97 3.62 10.06
C ARG A 248 -16.04 2.33 10.89
N PRO A 249 -17.21 1.98 11.45
CA PRO A 249 -17.42 0.72 12.18
C PRO A 249 -16.92 -0.52 11.45
N VAL A 250 -17.15 -0.59 10.13
CA VAL A 250 -16.67 -1.70 9.27
C VAL A 250 -15.14 -1.83 9.25
N ALA A 251 -14.40 -0.73 9.15
CA ALA A 251 -12.94 -0.75 9.16
C ALA A 251 -12.39 -1.16 10.53
N ARG A 252 -13.04 -0.71 11.62
CA ARG A 252 -12.70 -1.12 12.99
C ARG A 252 -12.88 -2.63 13.19
N GLY A 253 -14.02 -3.18 12.76
CA GLY A 253 -14.30 -4.62 12.85
C GLY A 253 -13.37 -5.46 11.98
N LEU A 254 -13.08 -4.99 10.76
CA LEU A 254 -12.12 -5.64 9.87
C LEU A 254 -10.70 -5.63 10.48
N SER A 255 -10.25 -4.50 11.02
CA SER A 255 -8.95 -4.41 11.71
C SER A 255 -8.87 -5.42 12.86
N ARG A 256 -9.90 -5.52 13.71
CA ARG A 256 -9.95 -6.51 14.81
C ARG A 256 -9.83 -7.94 14.29
N SER A 257 -10.55 -8.25 13.20
CA SER A 257 -10.56 -9.59 12.59
C SER A 257 -9.21 -9.97 11.98
N CYS A 258 -8.53 -9.02 11.35
CA CYS A 258 -7.22 -9.28 10.72
C CYS A 258 -6.05 -9.23 11.72
N ARG A 259 -6.16 -8.53 12.85
CA ARG A 259 -5.06 -8.41 13.83
C ARG A 259 -4.57 -9.75 14.35
N GLY A 260 -5.48 -10.67 14.71
CA GLY A 260 -5.09 -11.99 15.22
C GLY A 260 -4.28 -12.82 14.23
N LEU A 261 -4.38 -12.51 12.94
CA LEU A 261 -3.66 -13.17 11.86
C LEU A 261 -2.29 -12.52 11.57
N LEU A 262 -2.15 -11.25 11.94
CA LEU A 262 -0.95 -10.46 11.67
C LEU A 262 0.01 -10.47 12.86
N LEU A 263 -0.50 -10.40 14.09
CA LEU A 263 0.29 -10.20 15.30
C LEU A 263 1.08 -11.41 15.86
N PRO A 264 0.83 -12.69 15.53
CA PRO A 264 1.69 -13.77 15.99
C PRO A 264 3.13 -13.59 15.48
N GLY A 265 4.09 -13.44 16.38
CA GLY A 265 5.52 -13.23 16.06
C GLY A 265 5.95 -11.76 15.89
N LEU A 266 5.09 -10.80 16.22
CA LEU A 266 5.37 -9.38 15.96
C LEU A 266 6.18 -8.67 17.04
N GLU A 267 6.43 -9.32 18.18
CA GLU A 267 7.34 -8.82 19.23
C GLU A 267 8.73 -8.53 18.63
N ASP A 268 9.21 -9.40 17.74
CA ASP A 268 10.45 -9.21 16.99
C ASP A 268 10.35 -8.08 15.95
N ALA A 269 9.19 -7.95 15.28
CA ALA A 269 8.99 -6.95 14.24
C ALA A 269 8.85 -5.53 14.80
N THR A 270 8.29 -5.35 16.01
CA THR A 270 8.32 -4.05 16.70
C THR A 270 9.74 -3.61 17.03
N SER A 271 10.57 -4.51 17.56
CA SER A 271 11.98 -4.21 17.84
C SER A 271 12.79 -4.00 16.56
N HIS A 272 12.49 -4.72 15.47
CA HIS A 272 13.15 -4.52 14.18
C HIS A 272 12.72 -3.23 13.48
N ALA A 273 11.42 -2.91 13.51
CA ALA A 273 10.88 -1.65 13.02
C ALA A 273 11.55 -0.51 13.79
N TRP A 274 11.38 -0.39 15.10
CA TRP A 274 11.96 0.73 15.86
C TRP A 274 13.50 0.71 15.92
N GLY A 275 14.15 -0.46 15.84
CA GLY A 275 15.60 -0.58 15.87
C GLY A 275 16.30 -0.01 14.63
N LYS A 276 15.69 -0.14 13.44
CA LYS A 276 16.17 0.54 12.22
C LYS A 276 15.84 2.03 12.18
N TRP A 277 14.95 2.51 13.04
CA TRP A 277 14.50 3.90 13.07
C TRP A 277 15.40 4.82 13.87
N MET A 278 16.16 4.26 14.81
CA MET A 278 17.00 5.01 15.75
C MET A 278 18.47 5.16 15.27
N HIS A 279 18.78 4.72 14.05
CA HIS A 279 20.11 4.78 13.44
C HIS A 279 20.03 5.41 12.06
#